data_AF-A0A6J2KPJ0-F1
#
_entry.id   AF-A0A6J2KPJ0-F1
#
_cell.length_a   1.000
_cell.length_b   1.000
_cell.length_c   1.000
_cell.angle_alpha   90.00
_cell.angle_beta   90.00
_cell.angle_gamma   90.00
#
_symmetry.space_group_name_H-M   'P 1'
#
loop_
_entity.id
_entity.type
_entity.pdbx_description
1 polymer ?
#
loop_
_entity_poly.entity_id
_entity_poly.type
_entity_poly.pdbx_seq_one_letter_code
_entity_poly.pdbx_strand_id
1 'polypeptide(L)'
;MCELIPEAENCCYFISLRIGMLFISVLAITTGGITLSVIEQHSNVSYDNLKNVTTIRDPNKAFSHIGSLIRSGVTTMSVFFMLMGVVLLFGTLTNSEGMVQVFVWVLFLNIVFAFFLVIAICFECVLYDDRCIFGEMDWLSSSALLVLIITYLFLWIYFISVANGYVMNES
;
A
#
# COMPACT_ATOMS: atom_id res chain seq x y z
N MET A 1 34.23 8.28 11.23
CA MET A 1 35.14 7.29 11.87
C MET A 1 34.92 5.87 11.33
N CYS A 2 34.60 5.70 10.04
CA CYS A 2 34.35 4.38 9.41
C CYS A 2 35.35 4.03 8.29
N GLU A 3 36.33 4.89 8.00
CA GLU A 3 37.26 4.73 6.86
C GLU A 3 38.49 3.84 7.13
N LEU A 4 38.66 3.27 8.33
CA LEU A 4 39.93 2.60 8.68
C LEU A 4 39.96 1.08 8.43
N ILE A 5 38.85 0.42 8.11
CA ILE A 5 38.82 -1.04 7.90
C ILE A 5 37.75 -1.39 6.84
N PRO A 6 38.12 -1.96 5.67
CA PRO A 6 37.16 -2.30 4.61
C PRO A 6 36.12 -3.35 5.04
N GLU A 7 36.44 -4.20 6.01
CA GLU A 7 35.48 -5.13 6.63
C GLU A 7 34.44 -4.41 7.52
N ALA A 8 34.78 -3.24 8.07
CA ALA A 8 33.87 -2.44 8.88
C ALA A 8 32.86 -1.65 8.04
N GLU A 9 33.21 -1.24 6.82
CA GLU A 9 32.26 -0.62 5.89
C GLU A 9 31.13 -1.59 5.51
N ASN A 10 31.48 -2.84 5.19
CA ASN A 10 30.49 -3.89 4.91
C ASN A 10 29.59 -4.17 6.13
N CYS A 11 30.16 -4.19 7.33
CA CYS A 11 29.41 -4.41 8.57
C CYS A 11 28.46 -3.24 8.89
N CYS A 12 28.92 -1.99 8.77
CA CYS A 12 28.09 -0.80 8.98
C CYS A 12 26.97 -0.69 7.94
N TYR A 13 27.27 -0.99 6.68
CA TYR A 13 26.30 -1.00 5.59
C TYR A 13 25.19 -2.03 5.81
N PHE A 14 25.57 -3.24 6.23
CA PHE A 14 24.63 -4.32 6.53
C PHE A 14 23.71 -3.99 7.73
N ILE A 15 24.27 -3.44 8.81
CA ILE A 15 23.49 -2.98 9.97
C ILE A 15 22.53 -1.85 9.57
N SER A 16 22.98 -0.91 8.75
CA SER A 16 22.15 0.19 8.25
C SER A 16 20.97 -0.32 7.41
N LEU A 17 21.21 -1.28 6.51
CA LEU A 17 20.15 -1.91 5.71
C LEU A 17 19.14 -2.66 6.59
N ARG A 18 19.60 -3.40 7.59
CA ARG A 18 18.73 -4.16 8.50
C ARG A 18 17.82 -3.25 9.33
N ILE A 19 18.37 -2.13 9.83
CA ILE A 19 17.58 -1.09 10.51
C ILE A 19 16.59 -0.44 9.54
N GLY A 20 16.99 -0.20 8.29
CA GLY A 20 16.13 0.30 7.23
C GLY A 20 14.93 -0.62 6.94
N MET A 21 15.14 -1.93 6.86
CA MET A 21 14.06 -2.89 6.65
C MET A 21 13.11 -2.98 7.85
N LEU A 22 13.63 -2.91 9.08
CA LEU A 22 12.78 -2.81 10.27
C LEU A 22 11.92 -1.53 10.24
N PHE A 23 12.50 -0.41 9.83
CA PHE A 23 11.75 0.84 9.67
C PHE A 23 10.66 0.72 8.60
N ILE A 24 10.97 0.13 7.44
CA ILE A 24 9.99 -0.14 6.38
C ILE A 24 8.86 -1.06 6.89
N SER A 25 9.18 -2.06 7.72
CA SER A 25 8.18 -2.97 8.29
C SER A 25 7.20 -2.25 9.21
N VAL A 26 7.70 -1.36 10.08
CA VAL A 26 6.86 -0.54 10.97
C VAL A 26 6.02 0.42 10.16
N LEU A 27 6.60 1.07 9.14
CA LEU A 27 5.86 1.94 8.23
C LEU A 27 4.74 1.20 7.50
N ALA A 28 4.95 -0.04 7.06
CA ALA A 28 3.92 -0.82 6.38
C ALA A 28 2.73 -1.12 7.29
N ILE A 29 3.01 -1.49 8.55
CA ILE A 29 1.99 -1.75 9.57
C ILE A 29 1.20 -0.48 9.89
N THR A 30 1.90 0.63 10.15
CA THR A 30 1.23 1.90 10.49
C THR A 30 0.42 2.46 9.32
N THR A 31 0.92 2.33 8.09
CA THR A 31 0.19 2.73 6.88
C THR A 31 -1.12 1.97 6.77
N GLY A 32 -1.07 0.65 6.81
CA GLY A 32 -2.28 -0.16 6.73
C GLY A 32 -3.25 0.12 7.88
N GLY A 33 -2.74 0.31 9.10
CA GLY A 33 -3.56 0.67 10.25
C GLY A 33 -4.27 2.02 10.10
N ILE A 34 -3.54 3.08 9.74
CA ILE A 34 -4.11 4.42 9.54
C ILE A 34 -5.15 4.41 8.42
N THR A 35 -4.84 3.78 7.29
CA THR A 35 -5.79 3.69 6.16
C THR A 35 -7.07 2.97 6.56
N LEU A 36 -6.98 1.89 7.35
CA LEU A 36 -8.14 1.18 7.87
C LEU A 36 -8.97 2.05 8.82
N SER A 37 -8.32 2.76 9.75
CA SER A 37 -8.99 3.65 10.71
C SER A 37 -9.73 4.80 10.03
N VAL A 38 -9.16 5.39 8.97
CA VAL A 38 -9.83 6.44 8.19
C VAL A 38 -11.06 5.89 7.48
N ILE A 39 -10.97 4.68 6.90
CA ILE A 39 -12.12 4.04 6.26
C ILE A 39 -13.20 3.73 7.29
N GLU A 40 -12.86 3.18 8.45
CA GLU A 40 -13.82 2.85 9.51
C GLU A 40 -14.52 4.10 10.06
N GLN A 41 -13.82 5.22 10.21
CA GLN A 41 -14.43 6.50 10.60
C GLN A 41 -15.43 7.02 9.56
N HIS A 42 -15.15 6.85 8.26
CA HIS A 42 -16.03 7.30 7.17
C HIS A 42 -17.11 6.28 6.79
N SER A 43 -16.97 5.02 7.21
CA SER A 43 -17.88 3.95 6.86
C SER A 43 -18.25 3.13 8.09
N ASN A 44 -19.49 3.34 8.55
CA ASN A 44 -20.16 2.44 9.49
C ASN A 44 -20.48 1.14 8.71
N VAL A 45 -19.46 0.32 8.39
CA VAL A 45 -19.54 -0.79 7.43
C VAL A 45 -20.50 -1.87 7.92
N SER A 46 -21.76 -1.77 7.50
CA SER A 46 -22.71 -2.88 7.59
C SER A 46 -22.45 -3.86 6.44
N TYR A 47 -22.00 -5.07 6.78
CA TYR A 47 -21.64 -6.17 5.87
C TYR A 47 -22.78 -6.66 4.96
N ASP A 48 -24.02 -6.26 5.21
CA ASP A 48 -25.20 -6.68 4.46
C ASP A 48 -25.18 -6.23 2.98
N ASN A 49 -24.41 -5.19 2.64
CA ASN A 49 -24.37 -4.65 1.28
C ASN A 49 -23.44 -5.41 0.30
N LEU A 50 -22.52 -6.27 0.78
CA LEU A 50 -21.64 -7.05 -0.11
C LEU A 50 -22.33 -8.24 -0.77
N LYS A 51 -23.41 -8.76 -0.17
CA LYS A 51 -24.11 -9.96 -0.64
C LYS A 51 -24.85 -9.75 -1.97
N ASN A 52 -25.05 -8.50 -2.38
CA ASN A 52 -25.79 -8.15 -3.60
C ASN A 52 -24.89 -7.86 -4.82
N VAL A 53 -23.56 -7.86 -4.65
CA VAL A 53 -22.59 -7.46 -5.70
C VAL A 53 -22.17 -8.64 -6.58
N THR A 54 -22.42 -9.89 -6.17
CA THR A 54 -22.06 -11.09 -6.96
C THR A 54 -23.07 -11.45 -8.05
N THR A 55 -24.18 -10.70 -8.19
CA THR A 55 -25.24 -10.97 -9.17
C THR A 55 -25.43 -9.80 -10.15
N ILE A 56 -24.40 -9.49 -10.94
CA ILE A 56 -24.46 -8.37 -11.89
C ILE A 56 -24.87 -8.90 -13.27
N ARG A 57 -26.15 -8.70 -13.62
CA ARG A 57 -26.74 -8.98 -14.95
C ARG A 57 -26.85 -7.72 -15.84
N ASP A 58 -26.55 -6.53 -15.31
CA ASP A 58 -26.65 -5.24 -16.01
C ASP A 58 -25.42 -4.33 -15.77
N PRO A 59 -24.68 -3.91 -16.82
CA PRO A 59 -23.46 -3.10 -16.68
C PRO A 59 -23.73 -1.69 -16.13
N ASN A 60 -24.91 -1.10 -16.35
CA ASN A 60 -25.27 0.22 -15.82
C ASN A 60 -25.44 0.25 -14.28
N LYS A 61 -25.66 -0.91 -13.63
CA LYS A 61 -25.68 -1.03 -12.16
C LYS A 61 -24.31 -1.28 -11.55
N ALA A 62 -23.34 -1.77 -12.32
CA ALA A 62 -21.96 -1.95 -11.85
C ALA A 62 -21.30 -0.59 -11.54
N PHE A 63 -21.55 0.42 -12.40
CA PHE A 63 -21.02 1.77 -12.21
C PHE A 63 -21.57 2.47 -10.96
N SER A 64 -22.82 2.23 -10.57
CA SER A 64 -23.39 2.78 -9.33
C SER A 64 -22.80 2.18 -8.04
N HIS A 65 -22.00 1.12 -8.13
CA HIS A 65 -21.35 0.46 -7.00
C HIS A 65 -19.83 0.61 -7.00
N ILE A 66 -19.24 1.43 -7.90
CA ILE A 66 -17.80 1.67 -7.98
C ILE A 66 -17.23 2.19 -6.66
N GLY A 67 -17.86 3.16 -6.00
CA GLY A 67 -17.41 3.62 -4.69
C GLY A 67 -17.35 2.52 -3.61
N SER A 68 -18.25 1.51 -3.65
CA SER A 68 -18.17 0.36 -2.74
C SER A 68 -17.04 -0.60 -3.10
N LEU A 69 -16.77 -0.78 -4.41
CA LEU A 69 -15.65 -1.57 -4.88
C LEU A 69 -14.32 -0.92 -4.52
N ILE A 70 -14.22 0.41 -4.63
CA ILE A 70 -13.04 1.18 -4.24
C ILE A 70 -12.82 1.06 -2.74
N ARG A 71 -13.85 1.28 -1.91
CA ARG A 71 -13.72 1.11 -0.45
C ARG A 71 -13.30 -0.30 -0.07
N SER A 72 -13.95 -1.33 -0.62
CA SER A 72 -13.55 -2.73 -0.37
C SER A 72 -12.12 -2.98 -0.82
N GLY A 73 -11.72 -2.45 -1.97
CA GLY A 73 -10.36 -2.55 -2.50
C GLY A 73 -9.34 -1.95 -1.54
N VAL A 74 -9.54 -0.71 -1.11
CA VAL A 74 -8.63 -0.01 -0.18
C VAL A 74 -8.56 -0.73 1.18
N THR A 75 -9.67 -1.26 1.70
CA THR A 75 -9.66 -2.08 2.93
C THR A 75 -8.82 -3.34 2.75
N THR A 76 -9.04 -4.09 1.66
CA THR A 76 -8.26 -5.29 1.36
C THR A 76 -6.76 -4.97 1.22
N MET A 77 -6.42 -3.88 0.53
CA MET A 77 -5.04 -3.42 0.39
C MET A 77 -4.39 -3.11 1.73
N SER A 78 -5.12 -2.44 2.62
CA SER A 78 -4.66 -2.05 3.96
C SER A 78 -4.34 -3.27 4.81
N VAL A 79 -5.16 -4.32 4.73
CA VAL A 79 -4.90 -5.61 5.37
C VAL A 79 -3.64 -6.27 4.82
N PHE A 80 -3.45 -6.27 3.49
CA PHE A 80 -2.22 -6.79 2.88
C PHE A 80 -0.98 -6.01 3.32
N PHE A 81 -1.05 -4.68 3.42
CA PHE A 81 0.05 -3.85 3.93
C PHE A 81 0.44 -4.22 5.37
N MET A 82 -0.55 -4.40 6.26
CA MET A 82 -0.28 -4.82 7.64
C MET A 82 0.33 -6.22 7.72
N LEU A 83 -0.26 -7.20 7.02
CA LEU A 83 0.24 -8.59 7.02
C LEU A 83 1.65 -8.67 6.45
N MET A 84 1.91 -8.00 5.33
CA MET A 84 3.23 -7.98 4.72
C MET A 84 4.25 -7.23 5.58
N GLY A 85 3.85 -6.15 6.27
CA GLY A 85 4.71 -5.50 7.26
C GLY A 85 5.14 -6.45 8.39
N VAL A 86 4.23 -7.28 8.89
CA VAL A 86 4.56 -8.32 9.89
C VAL A 86 5.49 -9.39 9.29
N VAL A 87 5.24 -9.85 8.06
CA VAL A 87 6.12 -10.82 7.37
C VAL A 87 7.53 -10.26 7.21
N LEU A 88 7.68 -8.98 6.82
CA LEU A 88 8.99 -8.35 6.71
C LEU A 88 9.68 -8.22 8.07
N LEU A 89 8.93 -7.89 9.12
CA LEU A 89 9.46 -7.81 10.48
C LEU A 89 10.03 -9.16 10.94
N PHE A 90 9.28 -10.25 10.75
CA PHE A 90 9.77 -11.60 11.04
C PHE A 90 10.92 -12.02 10.12
N GLY A 91 10.85 -11.71 8.82
CA GLY A 91 11.91 -12.01 7.86
C GLY A 91 13.24 -11.33 8.23
N THR A 92 13.17 -10.09 8.70
CA THR A 92 14.35 -9.31 9.12
C THR A 92 14.94 -9.82 10.44
N LEU A 93 14.10 -10.26 11.39
CA LEU A 93 14.56 -10.83 12.66
C LEU A 93 15.17 -12.23 12.49
N THR A 94 14.58 -13.05 11.62
CA THR A 94 15.02 -14.43 11.35
C THR A 94 16.09 -14.53 10.27
N ASN A 95 16.44 -13.42 9.61
CA ASN A 95 17.33 -13.39 8.42
C ASN A 95 16.92 -14.42 7.37
N SER A 96 15.61 -14.49 7.10
CA SER A 96 15.07 -15.37 6.07
C SER A 96 14.88 -14.60 4.78
N GLU A 97 15.82 -14.77 3.84
CA GLU A 97 15.76 -14.17 2.49
C GLU A 97 14.42 -14.45 1.79
N GLY A 98 13.89 -15.68 1.94
CA GLY A 98 12.62 -16.08 1.35
C GLY A 98 11.43 -15.26 1.84
N MET A 99 11.38 -14.89 3.12
CA MET A 99 10.29 -14.05 3.64
C MET A 99 10.38 -12.61 3.14
N VAL A 100 11.59 -12.07 3.03
CA VAL A 100 11.84 -10.74 2.45
C VAL A 100 11.42 -10.72 0.97
N GLN A 101 11.73 -11.79 0.23
CA GLN A 101 11.33 -11.89 -1.18
C GLN A 101 9.82 -12.03 -1.36
N VAL A 102 9.13 -12.78 -0.49
CA VAL A 102 7.66 -12.84 -0.47
C VAL A 102 7.07 -11.44 -0.22
N PHE A 103 7.61 -10.68 0.73
CA PHE A 103 7.22 -9.30 0.97
C PHE A 103 7.36 -8.44 -0.30
N VAL A 104 8.52 -8.48 -0.96
CA VAL A 104 8.82 -7.72 -2.19
C VAL A 104 7.76 -7.98 -3.26
N TRP A 105 7.46 -9.25 -3.57
CA TRP A 105 6.52 -9.61 -4.63
C TRP A 105 5.06 -9.29 -4.30
N VAL A 106 4.62 -9.60 -3.08
CA VAL A 106 3.23 -9.35 -2.68
C VAL A 106 2.97 -7.85 -2.60
N LEU A 107 3.93 -7.08 -2.07
CA LEU A 107 3.83 -5.62 -2.01
C LEU A 107 3.84 -4.98 -3.40
N PHE A 108 4.67 -5.49 -4.32
CA PHE A 108 4.69 -5.03 -5.70
C PHE A 108 3.31 -5.20 -6.37
N LEU A 109 2.70 -6.38 -6.25
CA LEU A 109 1.35 -6.62 -6.76
C LEU A 109 0.30 -5.72 -6.10
N ASN A 110 0.44 -5.48 -4.79
CA ASN A 110 -0.44 -4.57 -4.06
C ASN A 110 -0.34 -3.15 -4.65
N ILE A 111 0.87 -2.62 -4.87
CA ILE A 111 1.07 -1.28 -5.46
C ILE A 111 0.47 -1.18 -6.86
N VAL A 112 0.65 -2.21 -7.70
CA VAL A 112 0.05 -2.27 -9.03
C VAL A 112 -1.48 -2.17 -8.93
N PHE A 113 -2.08 -2.89 -7.99
CA PHE A 113 -3.52 -2.78 -7.73
C PHE A 113 -3.94 -1.40 -7.22
N ALA A 114 -3.11 -0.73 -6.41
CA ALA A 114 -3.37 0.66 -6.00
C ALA A 114 -3.41 1.62 -7.19
N PHE A 115 -2.51 1.48 -8.17
CA PHE A 115 -2.56 2.32 -9.37
C PHE A 115 -3.86 2.12 -10.15
N PHE A 116 -4.36 0.89 -10.27
CA PHE A 116 -5.67 0.63 -10.87
C PHE A 116 -6.82 1.29 -10.08
N LEU A 117 -6.78 1.27 -8.75
CA LEU A 117 -7.77 1.95 -7.91
C LEU A 117 -7.71 3.48 -8.06
N VAL A 118 -6.52 4.08 -8.14
CA VAL A 118 -6.37 5.53 -8.37
C VAL A 118 -7.02 5.93 -9.71
N ILE A 119 -6.79 5.14 -10.76
CA ILE A 119 -7.44 5.36 -12.07
C ILE A 119 -8.96 5.23 -11.95
N ALA A 120 -9.46 4.22 -11.22
CA ALA A 120 -10.89 4.04 -10.99
C ALA A 120 -11.52 5.23 -10.25
N ILE A 121 -10.83 5.81 -9.27
CA ILE A 121 -11.26 7.02 -8.56
C ILE A 121 -11.31 8.22 -9.53
N CYS A 122 -10.30 8.40 -10.37
CA CYS A 122 -10.32 9.46 -11.39
C CYS A 122 -11.52 9.33 -12.33
N PHE A 123 -11.83 8.12 -12.81
CA PHE A 123 -13.01 7.88 -13.65
C PHE A 123 -14.31 8.15 -12.92
N GLU A 124 -14.44 7.72 -11.65
CA GLU A 124 -15.62 8.00 -10.84
C GLU A 124 -15.85 9.50 -10.69
N CYS A 125 -14.77 10.27 -10.45
CA CYS A 125 -14.87 11.71 -10.25
C CYS A 125 -15.12 12.50 -11.55
N VAL A 126 -14.67 12.03 -12.71
CA VAL A 126 -14.98 12.67 -14.00
C VAL A 126 -16.41 12.34 -14.48
N LEU A 127 -16.89 11.13 -14.22
CA LEU A 127 -18.19 10.68 -14.71
C LEU A 127 -19.35 11.01 -13.76
N TYR A 128 -19.07 11.12 -12.46
CA TYR A 128 -20.07 11.30 -11.41
C TYR A 128 -19.60 12.38 -10.41
N ASP A 129 -19.78 13.66 -10.78
CA ASP A 129 -19.44 14.82 -9.94
C ASP A 129 -20.03 14.71 -8.51
N ASP A 130 -21.29 14.28 -8.38
CA ASP A 130 -22.01 14.28 -7.08
C ASP A 130 -21.71 13.05 -6.19
N ARG A 131 -21.05 12.01 -6.70
CA ARG A 131 -20.79 10.74 -5.96
C ARG A 131 -19.31 10.42 -5.79
N CYS A 132 -18.44 11.29 -6.28
CA CYS A 132 -17.00 11.18 -6.10
C CYS A 132 -16.64 11.17 -4.60
N ILE A 133 -15.69 10.31 -4.21
CA ILE A 133 -15.12 10.26 -2.85
C ILE A 133 -14.55 11.63 -2.42
N PHE A 134 -14.13 12.45 -3.38
CA PHE A 134 -13.61 13.80 -3.16
C PHE A 134 -14.64 14.92 -3.39
N GLY A 135 -15.92 14.60 -3.62
CA GLY A 135 -16.94 15.62 -3.97
C GLY A 135 -17.17 16.68 -2.89
N GLU A 136 -16.84 16.38 -1.62
CA GLU A 136 -16.92 17.34 -0.51
C GLU A 136 -15.67 18.22 -0.35
N MET A 137 -14.59 17.93 -1.09
CA MET A 137 -13.33 18.67 -0.99
C MET A 137 -13.19 19.69 -2.13
N ASP A 138 -12.61 20.86 -1.82
CA ASP A 138 -12.25 21.82 -2.86
C ASP A 138 -11.34 21.18 -3.91
N TRP A 139 -11.52 21.53 -5.19
CA TRP A 139 -10.77 20.98 -6.33
C TRP A 139 -9.24 21.05 -6.13
N LEU A 140 -8.75 22.10 -5.45
CA LEU A 140 -7.33 22.27 -5.13
C LEU A 140 -6.86 21.24 -4.08
N SER A 141 -7.69 20.96 -3.08
CA SER A 141 -7.39 19.99 -2.03
C SER A 141 -7.45 18.56 -2.58
N SER A 142 -8.45 18.26 -3.41
CA SER A 142 -8.58 16.97 -4.09
C SER A 142 -7.38 16.67 -5.00
N SER A 143 -6.95 17.64 -5.82
CA SER A 143 -5.78 17.48 -6.69
C SER A 143 -4.47 17.33 -5.91
N ALA A 144 -4.28 18.11 -4.83
CA ALA A 144 -3.11 17.96 -3.96
C ALA A 144 -3.06 16.57 -3.30
N LEU A 145 -4.19 16.06 -2.83
CA LEU A 145 -4.30 14.74 -2.21
C LEU A 145 -4.00 13.62 -3.21
N LEU A 146 -4.46 13.75 -4.46
CA LEU A 146 -4.16 12.80 -5.53
C LEU A 146 -2.66 12.76 -5.87
N VAL A 147 -2.01 13.92 -5.94
CA VAL A 147 -0.54 14.00 -6.14
C VAL A 147 0.21 13.35 -4.96
N LEU A 148 -0.25 13.57 -3.73
CA LEU A 148 0.33 12.92 -2.55
C LEU A 148 0.19 11.40 -2.60
N ILE A 149 -0.98 10.87 -2.98
CA ILE A 149 -1.19 9.42 -3.14
C ILE A 149 -0.22 8.85 -4.17
N ILE A 150 -0.11 9.47 -5.35
CA ILE A 150 0.78 8.99 -6.42
C ILE A 150 2.24 9.00 -5.95
N THR A 151 2.68 10.10 -5.32
CA THR A 151 4.04 10.23 -4.77
C THR A 151 4.30 9.16 -3.72
N TYR A 152 3.31 8.87 -2.88
CA TYR A 152 3.39 7.82 -1.88
C TYR A 152 3.53 6.42 -2.49
N LEU A 153 2.84 6.11 -3.58
CA LEU A 153 2.99 4.84 -4.31
C LEU A 153 4.40 4.69 -4.91
N PHE A 154 4.98 5.77 -5.43
CA PHE A 154 6.37 5.76 -5.91
C PHE A 154 7.38 5.54 -4.77
N LEU A 155 7.13 6.10 -3.59
CA LEU A 155 7.95 5.84 -2.40
C LEU A 155 7.97 4.34 -2.04
N TRP A 156 6.83 3.66 -2.16
CA TRP A 156 6.77 2.21 -1.93
C TRP A 156 7.54 1.39 -2.96
N ILE A 157 7.56 1.80 -4.24
CA ILE A 157 8.41 1.18 -5.26
C ILE A 157 9.89 1.30 -4.88
N TYR A 158 10.30 2.45 -4.34
CA TYR A 158 11.65 2.64 -3.83
C TYR A 158 11.95 1.68 -2.66
N PHE A 159 11.05 1.53 -1.69
CA PHE A 159 11.23 0.58 -0.58
C PHE A 159 11.33 -0.88 -1.03
N ILE A 160 10.57 -1.28 -2.06
CA ILE A 160 10.70 -2.60 -2.69
C ILE A 160 12.08 -2.77 -3.30
N SER A 161 12.59 -1.74 -3.98
CA SER A 161 13.92 -1.79 -4.60
C SER A 161 15.02 -1.94 -3.54
N VAL A 162 14.89 -1.26 -2.40
CA VAL A 162 15.82 -1.39 -1.27
C VAL A 162 15.75 -2.79 -0.66
N ALA A 163 14.55 -3.32 -0.41
CA ALA A 163 14.37 -4.67 0.13
C ALA A 163 14.88 -5.76 -0.82
N ASN A 164 14.71 -5.59 -2.13
CA ASN A 164 15.26 -6.51 -3.13
C ASN A 164 16.79 -6.43 -3.24
N GLY A 165 17.35 -5.22 -3.10
CA GLY A 165 18.80 -5.02 -3.05
C GLY A 165 19.47 -5.72 -1.86
N TYR A 166 18.77 -5.85 -0.73
CA TYR A 166 19.25 -6.62 0.41
C TYR A 166 19.41 -8.11 0.07
N VAL A 167 18.39 -8.73 -0.53
CA VAL A 167 18.42 -10.15 -0.91
C VAL A 167 19.55 -10.46 -1.89
N MET A 168 19.82 -9.57 -2.87
CA MET A 168 20.89 -9.78 -3.84
C MET A 168 22.30 -9.54 -3.29
N ASN A 169 22.44 -8.84 -2.16
CA ASN A 169 23.75 -8.58 -1.54
C ASN A 169 24.13 -9.65 -0.49
N GLU A 170 23.20 -10.47 -0.01
CA GLU A 170 23.47 -11.61 0.87
C GLU A 170 23.87 -12.89 0.11
N SER A 171 23.53 -12.99 -1.18
CA SER A 171 23.88 -14.10 -2.08
C SER A 171 25.24 -13.94 -2.74
#